data_AF-A0A1Y2ZVY8-F1
#
_entry.id   AF-A0A1Y2ZVY8-F1
#
_cell.length_a   1.000
_cell.length_b   1.000
_cell.length_c   1.000
_cell.angle_alpha   90.00
_cell.angle_beta   90.00
_cell.angle_gamma   90.00
#
_symmetry.space_group_name_H-M   'P 1'
#
loop_
_entity.id
_entity.type
_entity.pdbx_description
1 polymer ?
#
loop_
_entity_poly.entity_id
_entity_poly.type
_entity_poly.pdbx_seq_one_letter_code
_entity_poly.pdbx_strand_id
1 'polypeptide(L)'
;MNHAPTKLNVELKLFCPRRGCSCYQSLDNRITKDGVYTTQNDSVVRQMFYCGKGEHRFSETGYCDLFGKHGSFKEYEQLCKLSGYGLSVDAIADVLLKDTRTIAVRQRGVSKKASVFHNVT
;
A
#
# COMPACT_ATOMS: atom_id res chain seq x y z
N MET A 1 19.44 -40.07 9.18
CA MET A 1 18.37 -40.00 8.16
C MET A 1 18.29 -38.56 7.68
N ASN A 2 18.74 -38.29 6.45
CA ASN A 2 18.73 -36.94 5.88
C ASN A 2 17.32 -36.65 5.34
N HIS A 3 16.50 -35.93 6.11
CA HIS A 3 15.25 -35.42 5.58
C HIS A 3 15.54 -34.25 4.64
N ALA A 4 15.42 -34.50 3.34
CA ALA A 4 15.37 -33.44 2.35
C ALA A 4 14.15 -32.53 2.66
N PRO A 5 14.32 -31.21 2.73
CA PRO A 5 13.21 -30.30 3.03
C PRO A 5 12.16 -30.42 1.92
N THR A 6 10.96 -30.82 2.30
CA THR A 6 9.80 -30.85 1.40
C THR A 6 9.57 -29.43 0.90
N LYS A 7 9.65 -29.22 -0.42
CA LYS A 7 9.27 -27.95 -1.07
C LYS A 7 7.80 -27.69 -0.74
N LEU A 8 7.54 -26.86 0.26
CA LEU A 8 6.22 -26.31 0.51
C LEU A 8 5.83 -25.52 -0.75
N ASN A 9 4.85 -26.02 -1.49
CA ASN A 9 4.28 -25.28 -2.62
C ASN A 9 3.39 -24.16 -2.04
N VAL A 10 4.01 -23.02 -1.72
CA VAL A 10 3.35 -21.82 -1.19
C VAL A 10 2.83 -20.96 -2.34
N GLU A 11 2.27 -21.55 -3.39
CA GLU A 11 1.52 -20.80 -4.39
C GLU A 11 0.23 -20.29 -3.76
N LEU A 12 0.34 -19.13 -3.10
CA LEU A 12 -0.78 -18.33 -2.63
C LEU A 12 -1.68 -18.05 -3.83
N LYS A 13 -2.92 -18.57 -3.77
CA LYS A 13 -3.95 -18.21 -4.75
C LYS A 13 -4.17 -16.70 -4.69
N LEU A 14 -3.91 -16.05 -5.81
CA LEU A 14 -4.08 -14.61 -5.99
C LEU A 14 -5.54 -14.30 -6.31
N PHE A 15 -6.05 -13.20 -5.75
CA PHE A 15 -7.43 -12.75 -5.91
C PHE A 15 -7.49 -11.32 -6.42
N CYS A 16 -8.63 -10.89 -6.95
CA CYS A 16 -8.80 -9.46 -7.22
C CYS A 16 -8.95 -8.70 -5.89
N PRO A 17 -8.08 -7.71 -5.58
CA PRO A 17 -8.17 -6.97 -4.33
C PRO A 17 -9.12 -5.77 -4.40
N ARG A 18 -9.69 -5.45 -5.57
CA ARG A 18 -10.57 -4.29 -5.75
C ARG A 18 -11.98 -4.61 -5.27
N ARG A 19 -12.43 -4.00 -4.17
CA ARG A 19 -13.78 -4.19 -3.61
C ARG A 19 -14.92 -3.86 -4.58
N GLY A 20 -14.69 -2.96 -5.53
CA GLY A 20 -15.66 -2.61 -6.58
C GLY A 20 -15.64 -3.53 -7.81
N CYS A 21 -14.76 -4.53 -7.86
CA CYS A 21 -14.73 -5.50 -8.94
C CYS A 21 -15.78 -6.59 -8.68
N SER A 22 -16.52 -6.99 -9.71
CA SER A 22 -17.45 -8.14 -9.66
C SER A 22 -16.75 -9.45 -9.28
N CYS A 23 -15.43 -9.51 -9.43
CA CYS A 23 -14.60 -10.67 -9.14
C CYS A 23 -13.79 -10.53 -7.84
N TYR A 24 -14.15 -9.57 -6.96
CA TYR A 24 -13.49 -9.38 -5.67
C TYR A 24 -13.45 -10.69 -4.86
N GLN A 25 -12.25 -11.13 -4.48
CA GLN A 25 -12.04 -12.39 -3.73
C GLN A 25 -12.63 -13.66 -4.37
N SER A 26 -13.02 -13.62 -5.65
CA SER A 26 -13.58 -14.78 -6.34
C SER A 26 -12.50 -15.82 -6.65
N LEU A 27 -12.77 -17.09 -6.31
CA LEU A 27 -11.92 -18.25 -6.63
C LEU A 27 -11.96 -18.60 -8.13
N ASP A 28 -13.04 -18.23 -8.82
CA ASP A 28 -13.26 -18.55 -10.23
C ASP A 28 -12.64 -17.52 -11.17
N ASN A 29 -11.96 -16.51 -10.61
CA ASN A 29 -11.27 -15.49 -11.38
C ASN A 29 -9.78 -15.78 -11.43
N ARG A 30 -9.24 -15.85 -12.65
CA ARG A 30 -7.81 -16.07 -12.85
C ARG A 30 -7.08 -14.74 -12.79
N ILE A 31 -6.16 -14.62 -11.84
CA ILE A 31 -5.18 -13.52 -11.80
C ILE A 31 -3.92 -13.98 -12.53
N THR A 32 -3.49 -13.20 -13.52
CA THR A 32 -2.25 -13.46 -14.27
C THR A 32 -1.18 -12.43 -13.94
N LYS A 33 0.08 -12.86 -14.03
CA LYS A 33 1.24 -11.97 -13.98
C LYS A 33 1.36 -11.29 -15.34
N ASP A 34 1.15 -9.97 -15.40
CA ASP A 34 1.03 -9.20 -16.64
C ASP A 34 2.16 -8.16 -16.74
N GLY A 35 3.39 -8.64 -16.77
CA GLY A 35 4.60 -7.82 -16.84
C GLY A 35 5.05 -7.26 -15.49
N VAL A 36 6.05 -6.37 -15.54
CA VAL A 36 6.69 -5.78 -14.35
C VAL A 36 6.78 -4.27 -14.51
N TYR A 37 6.94 -3.56 -13.39
CA TYR A 37 7.13 -2.12 -13.37
C TYR A 37 8.15 -1.70 -12.32
N THR A 38 8.78 -0.56 -12.51
CA THR A 38 9.59 0.13 -11.50
C THR A 38 8.85 1.37 -11.03
N THR A 39 9.22 1.89 -9.86
CA THR A 39 8.70 3.19 -9.40
C THR A 39 9.73 4.28 -9.70
N GLN A 40 9.32 5.54 -9.67
CA GLN A 40 10.27 6.65 -9.83
C GLN A 40 11.22 6.79 -8.62
N ASN A 41 10.85 6.21 -7.48
CA ASN A 41 11.55 6.40 -6.20
C ASN A 41 12.59 5.31 -5.91
N ASP A 42 12.52 4.18 -6.60
CA ASP A 42 13.49 3.10 -6.47
C ASP A 42 13.58 2.24 -7.75
N SER A 43 14.71 1.57 -7.92
CA SER A 43 14.95 0.64 -9.03
C SER A 43 14.39 -0.76 -8.77
N VAL A 44 13.54 -0.93 -7.75
CA VAL A 44 13.00 -2.25 -7.38
C VAL A 44 11.93 -2.64 -8.39
N VAL A 45 12.18 -3.73 -9.12
CA VAL A 45 11.24 -4.32 -10.07
C VAL A 45 10.11 -4.99 -9.31
N ARG A 46 8.87 -4.65 -9.65
CA ARG A 46 7.65 -5.16 -9.01
C ARG A 46 6.72 -5.82 -10.03
N GLN A 47 5.96 -6.80 -9.59
CA GLN A 47 5.01 -7.52 -10.43
C GLN A 47 3.74 -6.71 -10.69
N MET A 48 3.31 -6.65 -11.96
CA MET A 48 1.97 -6.23 -12.33
C MET A 48 1.07 -7.45 -12.48
N PHE A 49 -0.20 -7.32 -12.09
CA PHE A 49 -1.21 -8.36 -12.20
C PHE A 49 -2.37 -7.93 -13.07
N TYR A 50 -3.02 -8.90 -13.71
CA TYR A 50 -4.22 -8.69 -14.50
C TYR A 50 -5.36 -9.55 -13.96
N CYS A 51 -6.51 -8.92 -13.76
CA CYS A 51 -7.76 -9.56 -13.40
C CYS A 51 -8.45 -10.01 -14.70
N GLY A 52 -8.52 -11.31 -14.96
CA GLY A 52 -9.07 -11.83 -16.22
C GLY A 52 -10.53 -11.45 -16.44
N LYS A 53 -11.43 -11.83 -15.51
CA LYS A 53 -12.87 -11.55 -15.65
C LYS A 53 -13.25 -10.10 -15.38
N GLY A 54 -12.45 -9.37 -14.59
CA GLY A 54 -12.67 -7.95 -14.31
C GLY A 54 -11.97 -7.00 -15.29
N GLU A 55 -11.19 -7.55 -16.22
CA GLU A 55 -10.49 -6.86 -17.31
C GLU A 55 -9.65 -5.64 -16.88
N HIS A 56 -8.98 -5.71 -15.72
CA HIS A 56 -8.20 -4.59 -15.20
C HIS A 56 -6.85 -5.00 -14.64
N ARG A 57 -5.88 -4.09 -14.75
CA ARG A 57 -4.54 -4.23 -14.16
C ARG A 57 -4.47 -3.71 -12.74
N PHE A 58 -3.59 -4.27 -11.94
CA PHE A 58 -3.27 -3.77 -10.60
C PHE A 58 -1.87 -4.19 -10.18
N SER A 59 -1.23 -3.38 -9.36
CA SER A 59 0.10 -3.64 -8.82
C SER A 59 0.06 -4.61 -7.63
N GLU A 60 1.22 -5.14 -7.22
CA GLU A 60 1.42 -5.80 -5.92
C GLU A 60 0.84 -5.00 -4.74
N THR A 61 1.00 -3.67 -4.76
CA THR A 61 0.45 -2.80 -3.73
C THR A 61 -1.08 -2.81 -3.70
N GLY A 62 -1.75 -3.29 -4.76
CA GLY A 62 -3.18 -3.53 -4.80
C GLY A 62 -3.69 -4.42 -3.67
N TYR A 63 -2.88 -5.36 -3.18
CA TYR A 63 -3.22 -6.23 -2.04
C TYR A 63 -3.06 -5.57 -0.68
N CYS A 64 -2.42 -4.40 -0.62
CA CYS A 64 -2.27 -3.66 0.62
C CYS A 64 -3.57 -2.89 0.92
N ASP A 65 -4.07 -2.96 2.14
CA ASP A 65 -5.22 -2.14 2.59
C ASP A 65 -4.95 -0.62 2.52
N LEU A 66 -3.70 -0.22 2.26
CA LEU A 66 -3.27 1.16 2.02
C LEU A 66 -3.28 1.55 0.54
N PHE A 67 -3.62 0.63 -0.37
CA PHE A 67 -3.76 0.92 -1.80
C PHE A 67 -4.75 2.06 -2.03
N GLY A 68 -4.32 3.10 -2.75
CA GLY A 68 -5.11 4.31 -3.00
C GLY A 68 -5.29 5.24 -1.79
N LYS A 69 -4.78 4.88 -0.59
CA LYS A 69 -4.81 5.75 0.61
C LYS A 69 -3.56 6.61 0.77
N HIS A 70 -2.55 6.38 -0.06
CA HIS A 70 -1.36 7.21 -0.11
C HIS A 70 -1.72 8.59 -0.66
N GLY A 71 -1.58 9.61 0.18
CA GLY A 71 -1.60 10.99 -0.26
C GLY A 71 -0.42 11.28 -1.18
N SER A 72 -0.52 12.35 -1.99
CA SER A 72 0.65 12.81 -2.75
C SER A 72 1.80 13.16 -1.80
N PHE A 73 3.04 13.13 -2.29
CA PHE A 73 4.19 13.55 -1.47
C PHE A 73 4.00 14.98 -0.91
N LYS A 74 3.37 15.87 -1.69
CA LYS A 74 2.99 17.21 -1.24
C LYS A 74 2.00 17.21 -0.06
N GLU A 75 1.02 16.30 -0.08
CA GLU A 75 0.09 16.14 1.06
C GLU A 75 0.83 15.65 2.32
N TYR A 76 1.81 14.76 2.17
CA TYR A 76 2.65 14.32 3.29
C TYR A 76 3.57 15.44 3.80
N GLU A 77 4.15 16.23 2.90
CA GLU A 77 4.97 17.38 3.26
C GLU A 77 4.15 18.43 4.02
N GLN A 78 2.95 18.77 3.53
CA GLN A 78 2.03 19.68 4.20
C GLN A 78 1.59 19.14 5.57
N LEU A 79 1.25 17.85 5.65
CA LEU A 79 0.95 17.19 6.93
C LEU A 79 2.10 17.35 7.92
N CYS A 80 3.35 17.09 7.51
CA CYS A 80 4.52 17.23 8.37
C CYS A 80 4.71 18.69 8.85
N LYS A 81 4.57 19.67 7.94
CA LYS A 81 4.67 21.10 8.29
C LYS A 81 3.61 21.51 9.32
N LEU A 82 2.35 21.19 9.05
CA LEU A 82 1.23 21.53 9.95
C LEU A 82 1.36 20.81 11.31
N SER A 83 1.83 19.55 11.30
CA SER A 83 2.13 18.82 12.54
C SER A 83 3.27 19.48 13.31
N GLY A 84 4.32 19.95 12.63
CA GLY A 84 5.44 20.67 13.24
C GLY A 84 5.04 22.02 13.85
N TYR A 85 4.00 22.66 13.33
CA TYR A 85 3.39 23.85 13.94
C TYR A 85 2.47 23.54 15.13
N GLY A 86 2.30 22.27 15.50
CA GLY A 86 1.48 21.87 16.65
C GLY A 86 -0.03 21.86 16.41
N LEU A 87 -0.49 21.86 15.15
CA LEU A 87 -1.92 21.77 14.86
C LEU A 87 -2.50 20.41 15.25
N SER A 88 -3.75 20.41 15.70
CA SER A 88 -4.49 19.18 16.00
C SER A 88 -4.80 18.38 14.72
N VAL A 89 -5.04 17.07 14.89
CA VAL A 89 -5.46 16.17 13.80
C VAL A 89 -6.67 16.71 13.06
N ASP A 90 -7.64 17.27 13.79
CA ASP A 90 -8.87 17.80 13.22
C ASP A 90 -8.62 19.05 12.37
N ALA A 91 -7.79 19.96 12.85
CA ALA A 91 -7.43 21.17 12.10
C ALA A 91 -6.64 20.83 10.81
N ILE A 92 -5.76 19.82 10.87
CA ILE A 92 -5.02 19.37 9.69
C ILE A 92 -5.94 18.66 8.69
N ALA A 93 -6.90 17.87 9.20
CA ALA A 93 -7.90 17.20 8.37
C ALA A 93 -8.76 18.19 7.59
N ASP A 94 -9.16 19.29 8.22
CA ASP A 94 -9.89 20.38 7.59
C ASP A 94 -9.05 21.05 6.47
N VAL A 95 -7.80 21.45 6.78
CA VAL A 95 -6.90 22.10 5.80
C VAL A 95 -6.59 21.21 4.59
N LEU A 96 -6.43 19.90 4.80
CA LEU A 96 -6.11 18.96 3.73
C LEU A 96 -7.35 18.34 3.08
N LEU A 97 -8.56 18.73 3.53
CA LEU A 97 -9.85 18.18 3.09
C LEU A 97 -9.86 16.64 3.13
N LYS A 98 -9.42 16.06 4.27
CA LYS A 98 -9.37 14.60 4.50
C LYS A 98 -10.14 14.22 5.76
N ASP A 99 -10.45 12.93 5.86
CA ASP A 99 -10.98 12.31 7.09
C ASP A 99 -9.90 12.32 8.20
N THR A 100 -10.31 12.65 9.43
CA THR A 100 -9.44 12.76 10.61
C THR A 100 -8.68 11.46 10.91
N ARG A 101 -9.29 10.30 10.67
CA ARG A 101 -8.61 8.99 10.84
C ARG A 101 -7.48 8.83 9.84
N THR A 102 -7.63 9.38 8.63
CA THR A 102 -6.58 9.37 7.61
C THR A 102 -5.39 10.18 8.08
N ILE A 103 -5.62 11.38 8.62
CA ILE A 103 -4.56 12.24 9.15
C ILE A 103 -3.88 11.60 10.36
N ALA A 104 -4.64 11.03 11.30
CA ALA A 104 -4.08 10.34 12.48
C ALA A 104 -3.20 9.13 12.10
N VAL A 105 -3.62 8.34 11.11
CA VAL A 105 -2.80 7.22 10.59
C VAL A 105 -1.52 7.75 9.95
N ARG A 106 -1.60 8.82 9.14
CA ARG A 106 -0.42 9.40 8.48
C ARG A 106 0.56 10.00 9.50
N GLN A 107 0.09 10.73 10.51
CA GLN A 107 0.95 11.27 11.59
C GLN A 107 1.69 10.16 12.34
N ARG A 108 1.00 9.10 12.77
CA ARG A 108 1.66 7.95 13.42
C ARG A 108 2.71 7.29 12.51
N GLY A 109 2.42 7.19 11.22
CA GLY A 109 3.38 6.70 10.22
C GLY A 109 4.62 7.58 10.09
N VAL A 110 4.46 8.90 10.10
CA VAL A 110 5.55 9.87 10.09
C VAL A 110 6.39 9.76 11.36
N SER A 111 5.77 9.75 12.54
CA SER A 111 6.48 9.61 13.82
C SER A 111 7.29 8.33 13.89
N LYS A 112 6.72 7.20 13.45
CA LYS A 112 7.42 5.90 13.39
C LYS A 112 8.60 5.93 12.43
N LYS A 113 8.47 6.58 11.27
CA LYS A 113 9.59 6.72 10.32
C LYS A 113 10.68 7.62 10.91
N ALA A 114 10.30 8.77 11.46
CA ALA A 114 11.24 9.70 12.10
C ALA A 114 12.03 9.02 13.22
N SER A 115 11.38 8.22 14.07
CA SER A 115 12.08 7.45 15.11
C SER A 115 13.08 6.44 14.55
N VAL A 116 12.79 5.80 13.41
CA VAL A 116 13.73 4.86 12.77
C VAL A 116 14.96 5.56 12.21
N PHE A 117 14.83 6.79 11.71
CA PHE A 117 15.95 7.55 11.16
C PHE A 117 16.76 8.31 12.21
N HIS A 118 16.13 8.71 13.32
CA HIS A 118 16.78 9.51 14.36
C HIS A 118 17.19 8.71 15.60
N ASN A 119 16.56 7.57 15.88
CA ASN A 119 17.04 6.62 16.88
C ASN A 119 17.90 5.57 16.15
N VAL A 120 19.13 5.97 15.81
CA VAL A 120 20.19 5.01 15.54
C VAL A 120 20.55 4.38 16.89
N THR A 121 20.15 3.12 17.08
CA THR A 121 20.69 2.27 18.15
C THR A 121 21.50 1.17 17.48
#